data_AF-A0A966Z7P9-F1
#
_entry.id   AF-A0A966Z7P9-F1
#
_cell.length_a   1.000
_cell.length_b   1.000
_cell.length_c   1.000
_cell.angle_alpha   90.00
_cell.angle_beta   90.00
_cell.angle_gamma   90.00
#
_symmetry.space_group_name_H-M   'P 1'
#
loop_
_entity.id
_entity.type
_entity.pdbx_description
1 polymer ?
#
loop_
_entity_poly.entity_id
_entity_poly.type
_entity_poly.pdbx_seq_one_letter_code
_entity_poly.pdbx_strand_id
1 'polypeptide(L)'
;MTISPIVSGERDLRHTRYHEEMLRVAILSAFAVTALAADFSRVVYPALEAAGCRGCHAQDGVASTTRLHFPEAGAAPERINAFGRSLVGLVDSKDPTQSLILAKPTNRVRHAGGQRIRPGSAEETSLREWVTHLAAFTPAEMAKAMEFRPDAPPTGLMKRQTVALRRLTNSQYNNTIGDLLSERGTRQSIQSPASQFPQEDFVNGFRNQYEAQNLSPIHLDAYANSAARLTTAAFRNGLPQHLIGCRPSVPCRDTFLRTFGQKAFRRPLDAGEFARYQKLFLKQPNFTEGARIPVEALGSRQSTFVRALGFHARCRTVRSRS
;
A
#
# COMPACT_ATOMS: atom_id res chain seq x y z
N MET A 1 -45.94 -76.62 36.67
CA MET A 1 -45.62 -75.56 35.70
C MET A 1 -45.08 -74.38 36.48
N THR A 2 -43.77 -74.19 36.40
CA THR A 2 -42.96 -73.25 37.17
C THR A 2 -43.02 -71.87 36.50
N ILE A 3 -43.32 -70.82 37.26
CA ILE A 3 -43.24 -69.42 36.82
C ILE A 3 -41.98 -68.82 37.44
N SER A 4 -41.03 -68.41 36.61
CA SER A 4 -39.85 -67.63 37.01
C SER A 4 -40.10 -66.13 36.79
N PRO A 5 -39.45 -65.24 37.58
CA PRO A 5 -39.71 -63.81 37.57
C PRO A 5 -38.81 -63.05 36.58
N ILE A 6 -39.30 -61.92 36.06
CA ILE A 6 -38.51 -60.95 35.29
C ILE A 6 -37.94 -59.91 36.25
N VAL A 7 -36.61 -59.82 36.29
CA VAL A 7 -35.81 -58.86 37.06
C VAL A 7 -35.75 -57.50 36.35
N SER A 8 -35.94 -56.47 37.18
CA SER A 8 -35.50 -55.07 37.13
C SER A 8 -34.61 -54.60 35.97
N GLY A 9 -35.01 -53.50 35.32
CA GLY A 9 -34.17 -52.71 34.43
C GLY A 9 -33.59 -51.48 35.14
N GLU A 10 -32.32 -51.56 35.54
CA GLU A 10 -31.47 -50.40 35.86
C GLU A 10 -31.14 -49.64 34.57
N ARG A 11 -31.87 -48.55 34.30
CA ARG A 11 -31.52 -47.59 33.25
C ARG A 11 -30.62 -46.49 33.80
N ASP A 12 -29.32 -46.74 33.63
CA ASP A 12 -28.35 -45.83 33.04
C ASP A 12 -28.17 -44.42 33.65
N LEU A 13 -27.46 -44.38 34.79
CA LEU A 13 -26.86 -43.17 35.38
C LEU A 13 -25.56 -42.71 34.68
N ARG A 14 -25.10 -43.38 33.61
CA ARG A 14 -23.83 -43.02 32.93
C ARG A 14 -24.04 -41.94 31.87
N HIS A 15 -25.20 -41.90 31.21
CA HIS A 15 -25.45 -40.97 30.11
C HIS A 15 -25.55 -39.48 30.53
N THR A 16 -25.93 -39.20 31.78
CA THR A 16 -26.06 -37.83 32.31
C THR A 16 -24.71 -37.19 32.66
N ARG A 17 -23.72 -37.99 33.13
CA ARG A 17 -22.37 -37.48 33.41
C ARG A 17 -21.62 -37.05 32.15
N TYR A 18 -21.78 -37.77 31.04
CA TYR A 18 -21.11 -37.42 29.78
C TYR A 18 -21.63 -36.10 29.18
N HIS A 19 -22.93 -35.79 29.34
CA HIS A 19 -23.49 -34.52 28.88
C HIS A 19 -23.03 -33.33 29.73
N GLU A 20 -22.91 -33.49 31.05
CA GLU A 20 -22.36 -32.42 31.90
C GLU A 20 -20.88 -32.15 31.64
N GLU A 21 -20.06 -33.19 31.42
CA GLU A 21 -18.64 -33.01 31.11
C GLU A 21 -18.42 -32.40 29.72
N MET A 22 -19.16 -32.83 28.69
CA MET A 22 -19.08 -32.19 27.37
C MET A 22 -19.53 -30.73 27.40
N LEU A 23 -20.59 -30.41 28.17
CA LEU A 23 -21.07 -29.03 28.30
C LEU A 23 -20.04 -28.17 29.04
N ARG A 24 -19.40 -28.69 30.10
CA ARG A 24 -18.33 -27.98 30.83
C ARG A 24 -17.08 -27.75 29.97
N VAL A 25 -16.65 -28.73 29.18
CA VAL A 25 -15.51 -28.60 28.26
C VAL A 25 -15.81 -27.61 27.13
N ALA A 26 -17.02 -27.62 26.58
CA ALA A 26 -17.45 -26.64 25.56
C ALA A 26 -17.56 -25.21 26.12
N ILE A 27 -18.01 -25.05 27.37
CA ILE A 27 -18.07 -23.74 28.03
C ILE A 27 -16.67 -23.22 28.34
N LEU A 28 -15.76 -24.04 28.89
CA LEU A 28 -14.37 -23.64 29.18
C LEU A 28 -13.60 -23.24 27.91
N SER A 29 -13.79 -23.96 26.81
CA SER A 29 -13.16 -23.63 25.52
C SER A 29 -13.73 -22.36 24.88
N ALA A 30 -15.04 -22.13 24.96
CA ALA A 30 -15.65 -20.87 24.48
C ALA A 30 -15.22 -19.65 25.31
N PHE A 31 -15.06 -19.80 26.64
CA PHE A 31 -14.54 -18.73 27.52
C PHE A 31 -13.07 -18.40 27.25
N ALA A 32 -12.22 -19.40 27.00
CA ALA A 32 -10.81 -19.17 26.68
C ALA A 32 -10.64 -18.42 25.35
N VAL A 33 -11.39 -18.80 24.31
CA VAL A 33 -11.33 -18.15 22.98
C VAL A 33 -11.86 -16.72 23.02
N THR A 34 -12.90 -16.44 23.81
CA THR A 34 -13.44 -15.07 23.98
C THR A 34 -12.52 -14.16 24.80
N ALA A 35 -11.86 -14.70 25.84
CA ALA A 35 -10.89 -13.96 26.63
C ALA A 35 -9.65 -13.52 25.83
N LEU A 36 -9.09 -14.42 25.00
CA LEU A 36 -7.94 -14.12 24.14
C LEU A 36 -8.27 -13.14 23.01
N ALA A 37 -9.46 -13.25 22.39
CA ALA A 37 -9.88 -12.25 21.40
C ALA A 37 -10.06 -10.86 22.04
N ALA A 38 -10.58 -10.76 23.26
CA ALA A 38 -10.65 -9.50 24.00
C ALA A 38 -9.24 -8.95 24.36
N ASP A 39 -8.26 -9.84 24.50
CA ASP A 39 -6.86 -9.51 24.80
C ASP A 39 -6.15 -8.81 23.62
N PHE A 40 -6.41 -9.26 22.38
CA PHE A 40 -5.81 -8.60 21.21
C PHE A 40 -6.25 -7.13 21.07
N SER A 41 -7.56 -6.86 21.02
CA SER A 41 -8.07 -5.49 20.86
C SER A 41 -7.69 -4.54 22.00
N ARG A 42 -7.49 -5.05 23.22
CA ARG A 42 -7.23 -4.22 24.41
C ARG A 42 -5.75 -4.09 24.77
N VAL A 43 -4.92 -5.08 24.43
CA VAL A 43 -3.51 -5.13 24.85
C VAL A 43 -2.58 -5.04 23.65
N VAL A 44 -2.73 -5.95 22.68
CA VAL A 44 -1.79 -6.05 21.55
C VAL A 44 -2.00 -4.94 20.54
N TYR A 45 -3.25 -4.65 20.17
CA TYR A 45 -3.58 -3.67 19.15
C TYR A 45 -3.13 -2.25 19.53
N PRO A 46 -3.38 -1.74 20.76
CA PRO A 46 -2.87 -0.44 21.19
C PRO A 46 -1.34 -0.38 21.18
N ALA A 47 -0.63 -1.46 21.54
CA ALA A 47 0.83 -1.51 21.46
C ALA A 47 1.32 -1.40 20.01
N LEU A 48 0.65 -2.05 19.05
CA LEU A 48 0.96 -1.92 17.62
C LEU A 48 0.66 -0.52 17.08
N GLU A 49 -0.42 0.12 17.54
CA GLU A 49 -0.73 1.51 17.20
C GLU A 49 0.28 2.49 17.78
N ALA A 50 0.65 2.34 19.06
CA ALA A 50 1.66 3.16 19.73
C ALA A 50 3.05 3.01 19.07
N ALA A 51 3.39 1.81 18.59
CA ALA A 51 4.58 1.56 17.77
C ALA A 51 4.48 2.16 16.35
N GLY A 52 3.36 2.81 16.01
CA GLY A 52 3.13 3.49 14.75
C GLY A 52 3.07 2.54 13.55
N CYS A 53 2.63 1.29 13.74
CA CYS A 53 2.56 0.31 12.66
C CYS A 53 1.53 0.71 11.58
N ARG A 54 0.35 1.19 12.00
CA ARG A 54 -0.73 1.61 11.09
C ARG A 54 -0.30 2.69 10.10
N GLY A 55 0.52 3.65 10.51
CA GLY A 55 0.98 4.73 9.63
C GLY A 55 1.79 4.24 8.40
N CYS A 56 2.43 3.07 8.51
CA CYS A 56 3.16 2.45 7.39
C CYS A 56 2.33 1.38 6.67
N HIS A 57 1.60 0.58 7.45
CA HIS A 57 0.81 -0.57 7.00
C HIS A 57 -0.66 -0.19 6.82
N ALA A 58 -0.90 0.84 6.01
CA ALA A 58 -2.23 1.28 5.57
C ALA A 58 -2.33 1.20 4.04
N GLN A 59 -3.54 1.36 3.48
CA GLN A 59 -3.78 1.30 2.02
C GLN A 59 -2.88 2.25 1.21
N ASP A 60 -2.51 3.39 1.78
CA ASP A 60 -1.69 4.44 1.18
C ASP A 60 -0.30 4.61 1.83
N GLY A 61 -0.03 3.82 2.87
CA GLY A 61 1.23 3.82 3.59
C GLY A 61 2.40 3.26 2.78
N VAL A 62 3.64 3.49 3.24
CA VAL A 62 4.86 3.00 2.56
C VAL A 62 4.94 1.49 2.46
N ALA A 63 4.22 0.75 3.31
CA ALA A 63 4.11 -0.70 3.28
C ALA A 63 2.79 -1.19 2.67
N SER A 64 2.09 -0.35 1.91
CA SER A 64 0.83 -0.68 1.20
C SER A 64 0.94 -1.82 0.18
N THR A 65 2.15 -2.17 -0.25
CA THR A 65 2.38 -3.34 -1.13
C THR A 65 2.64 -4.63 -0.36
N THR A 66 2.63 -4.60 0.97
CA THR A 66 2.81 -5.79 1.80
C THR A 66 1.47 -6.48 2.04
N ARG A 67 1.48 -7.69 2.61
CA ARG A 67 0.24 -8.40 2.97
C ARG A 67 -0.38 -7.93 4.29
N LEU A 68 0.27 -7.03 5.02
CA LEU A 68 -0.18 -6.53 6.31
C LEU A 68 -0.79 -5.15 6.16
N HIS A 69 -2.09 -5.04 6.40
CA HIS A 69 -2.85 -3.79 6.38
C HIS A 69 -3.68 -3.67 7.66
N PHE A 70 -3.45 -2.60 8.41
CA PHE A 70 -4.20 -2.29 9.63
C PHE A 70 -5.59 -1.75 9.28
N PRO A 71 -6.62 -2.03 10.10
CA PRO A 71 -7.93 -1.41 10.00
C PRO A 71 -7.86 0.12 10.10
N GLU A 72 -8.92 0.78 9.62
CA GLU A 72 -9.14 2.21 9.75
C GLU A 72 -9.15 2.68 11.22
N ALA A 73 -8.78 3.93 11.46
CA ALA A 73 -8.85 4.52 12.80
C ALA A 73 -10.30 4.48 13.32
N GLY A 74 -10.48 4.03 14.56
CA GLY A 74 -11.82 3.88 15.17
C GLY A 74 -12.61 2.67 14.65
N ALA A 75 -11.95 1.69 14.01
CA ALA A 75 -12.58 0.43 13.63
C ALA A 75 -13.26 -0.25 14.83
N ALA A 76 -14.40 -0.89 14.57
CA ALA A 76 -15.14 -1.62 15.61
C ALA A 76 -14.28 -2.76 16.20
N PRO A 77 -14.43 -3.09 17.51
CA PRO A 77 -13.64 -4.13 18.17
C PRO A 77 -13.66 -5.48 17.45
N GLU A 78 -14.79 -5.85 16.83
CA GLU A 78 -14.96 -7.09 16.08
C GLU A 78 -14.03 -7.12 14.86
N ARG A 79 -13.90 -5.98 14.16
CA ARG A 79 -12.98 -5.82 13.02
C ARG A 79 -11.52 -5.86 13.47
N ILE A 80 -11.19 -5.23 14.60
CA ILE A 80 -9.85 -5.28 15.20
C ILE A 80 -9.48 -6.73 15.56
N ASN A 81 -10.40 -7.48 16.16
CA ASN A 81 -10.15 -8.88 16.53
C ASN A 81 -10.09 -9.82 15.31
N ALA A 82 -10.87 -9.55 14.27
CA ALA A 82 -10.73 -10.25 12.99
C ALA A 82 -9.34 -9.98 12.36
N PHE A 83 -8.89 -8.73 12.37
CA PHE A 83 -7.53 -8.37 11.96
C PHE A 83 -6.47 -9.09 12.80
N GLY A 84 -6.58 -9.10 14.12
CA GLY A 84 -5.63 -9.80 15.00
C GLY A 84 -5.48 -11.27 14.69
N ARG A 85 -6.58 -11.96 14.37
CA ARG A 85 -6.56 -13.37 13.94
C ARG A 85 -5.91 -13.54 12.56
N SER A 86 -6.15 -12.60 11.64
CA SER A 86 -5.55 -12.64 10.29
C SER A 86 -4.01 -12.57 10.28
N LEU A 87 -3.39 -12.09 11.37
CA LEU A 87 -1.94 -12.07 11.54
C LEU A 87 -1.31 -13.46 11.50
N VAL A 88 -2.10 -14.54 11.62
CA VAL A 88 -1.63 -15.93 11.45
C VAL A 88 -0.90 -16.14 10.12
N GLY A 89 -1.23 -15.37 9.07
CA GLY A 89 -0.50 -15.40 7.79
C GLY A 89 0.94 -14.87 7.85
N LEU A 90 1.37 -14.31 8.99
CA LEU A 90 2.72 -13.81 9.27
C LEU A 90 3.42 -14.59 10.39
N VAL A 91 2.76 -15.62 10.92
CA VAL A 91 3.25 -16.48 11.99
C VAL A 91 3.91 -17.72 11.38
N ASP A 92 5.08 -18.06 11.90
CA ASP A 92 5.69 -19.36 11.66
C ASP A 92 5.13 -20.34 12.70
N SER A 93 4.32 -21.30 12.26
CA SER A 93 3.68 -22.26 13.16
C SER A 93 4.64 -23.33 13.71
N LYS A 94 5.81 -23.51 13.11
CA LYS A 94 6.83 -24.46 13.58
C LYS A 94 7.75 -23.82 14.60
N ASP A 95 8.09 -22.55 14.39
CA ASP A 95 8.89 -21.75 15.32
C ASP A 95 8.27 -20.36 15.49
N PRO A 96 7.35 -20.18 16.46
CA PRO A 96 6.68 -18.91 16.69
C PRO A 96 7.65 -17.74 16.93
N THR A 97 8.86 -18.02 17.44
CA THR A 97 9.86 -16.98 17.72
C THR A 97 10.46 -16.35 16.46
N GLN A 98 10.40 -17.06 15.31
CA GLN A 98 10.86 -16.59 14.00
C GLN A 98 9.77 -15.88 13.18
N SER A 99 8.55 -15.75 13.72
CA SER A 99 7.44 -15.10 13.04
C SER A 99 7.79 -13.68 12.59
N LEU A 100 7.46 -13.35 11.34
CA LEU A 100 7.79 -12.04 10.75
C LEU A 100 7.17 -10.87 11.52
N ILE A 101 5.98 -11.09 12.08
CA ILE A 101 5.28 -10.09 12.91
C ILE A 101 6.01 -9.79 14.23
N LEU A 102 6.92 -10.66 14.69
CA LEU A 102 7.83 -10.39 15.83
C LEU A 102 9.19 -9.88 15.37
N ALA A 103 9.79 -10.57 14.41
CA ALA A 103 11.19 -10.34 14.04
C ALA A 103 11.41 -9.00 13.32
N LYS A 104 10.43 -8.53 12.53
CA LYS A 104 10.55 -7.27 11.81
C LYS A 104 10.41 -6.02 12.71
N PRO A 105 9.35 -5.84 13.52
CA PRO A 105 9.22 -4.63 14.34
C PRO A 105 10.31 -4.52 15.41
N THR A 106 10.90 -5.63 15.85
CA THR A 106 12.07 -5.65 16.74
C THR A 106 13.41 -5.48 16.01
N ASN A 107 13.38 -5.39 14.68
CA ASN A 107 14.51 -5.26 13.77
C ASN A 107 15.55 -6.40 13.88
N ARG A 108 15.16 -7.57 14.39
CA ARG A 108 15.97 -8.81 14.32
C ARG A 108 16.04 -9.34 12.88
N VAL A 109 14.97 -9.11 12.13
CA VAL A 109 14.97 -9.14 10.67
C VAL A 109 14.86 -7.70 10.17
N ARG A 110 15.65 -7.35 9.16
CA ARG A 110 15.67 -5.99 8.59
C ARG A 110 14.25 -5.53 8.26
N HIS A 111 13.85 -4.43 8.90
CA HIS A 111 12.60 -3.74 8.65
C HIS A 111 12.88 -2.32 8.16
N ALA A 112 12.25 -1.91 7.05
CA ALA A 112 12.55 -0.63 6.41
C ALA A 112 12.24 0.58 7.33
N GLY A 113 11.25 0.45 8.21
CA GLY A 113 10.93 1.46 9.22
C GLY A 113 11.81 1.41 10.48
N GLY A 114 12.89 0.62 10.49
CA GLY A 114 13.74 0.41 11.65
C GLY A 114 13.04 -0.34 12.79
N GLN A 115 13.59 -0.20 14.00
CA GLN A 115 13.01 -0.74 15.23
C GLN A 115 11.76 0.05 15.61
N ARG A 116 10.62 -0.65 15.74
CA ARG A 116 9.32 -0.10 16.17
C ARG A 116 8.92 -0.61 17.54
N ILE A 117 9.36 -1.80 17.91
CA ILE A 117 9.15 -2.41 19.22
C ILE A 117 10.53 -2.73 19.80
N ARG A 118 10.79 -2.35 21.07
CA ARG A 118 12.07 -2.62 21.72
C ARG A 118 12.19 -4.11 22.07
N PRO A 119 13.31 -4.78 21.75
CA PRO A 119 13.57 -6.14 22.22
C PRO A 119 13.50 -6.26 23.75
N GLY A 120 12.76 -7.26 24.26
CA GLY A 120 12.55 -7.51 25.70
C GLY A 120 11.62 -6.50 26.39
N SER A 121 10.75 -5.83 25.63
CA SER A 121 9.74 -4.91 26.17
C SER A 121 8.43 -5.63 26.51
N ALA A 122 7.57 -4.98 27.31
CA ALA A 122 6.24 -5.51 27.61
C ALA A 122 5.40 -5.66 26.33
N GLU A 123 5.53 -4.73 25.39
CA GLU A 123 4.88 -4.76 24.08
C GLU A 123 5.31 -5.97 23.25
N GLU A 124 6.61 -6.30 23.28
CA GLU A 124 7.08 -7.53 22.63
C GLU A 124 6.53 -8.78 23.33
N THR A 125 6.46 -8.80 24.65
CA THR A 125 5.92 -9.93 25.43
C THR A 125 4.46 -10.19 25.05
N SER A 126 3.60 -9.18 25.08
CA SER A 126 2.19 -9.33 24.69
C SER A 126 2.03 -9.77 23.23
N LEU A 127 2.85 -9.23 22.31
CA LEU A 127 2.83 -9.66 20.92
C LEU A 127 3.29 -11.12 20.76
N ARG A 128 4.27 -11.57 21.55
CA ARG A 128 4.77 -12.95 21.52
C ARG A 128 3.71 -13.93 22.01
N GLU A 129 3.01 -13.59 23.09
CA GLU A 129 1.91 -14.41 23.62
C GLU A 129 0.80 -14.56 22.57
N TRP A 130 0.45 -13.46 21.89
CA TRP A 130 -0.50 -13.50 20.78
C TRP A 130 -0.02 -14.38 19.62
N VAL A 131 1.25 -14.28 19.23
CA VAL A 131 1.82 -15.12 18.17
C VAL A 131 1.82 -16.60 18.54
N THR A 132 2.14 -16.95 19.78
CA THR A 132 2.04 -18.32 20.28
C THR A 132 0.59 -18.83 20.22
N HIS A 133 -0.38 -18.00 20.56
CA HIS A 133 -1.80 -18.34 20.43
C HIS A 133 -2.18 -18.61 18.96
N LEU A 134 -1.77 -17.76 18.02
CA LEU A 134 -2.04 -17.94 16.60
C LEU A 134 -1.35 -19.18 16.01
N ALA A 135 -0.15 -19.51 16.48
CA ALA A 135 0.58 -20.69 16.04
C ALA A 135 -0.13 -22.00 16.39
N ALA A 136 -1.00 -21.98 17.42
CA ALA A 136 -1.80 -23.12 17.84
C ALA A 136 -3.12 -23.29 17.05
N PHE A 137 -3.41 -22.42 16.07
CA PHE A 137 -4.63 -22.52 15.28
C PHE A 137 -4.70 -23.84 14.50
N THR A 138 -5.86 -24.47 14.52
CA THR A 138 -6.17 -25.58 13.62
C THR A 138 -6.23 -25.11 12.16
N PRO A 139 -6.07 -26.01 11.16
CA PRO A 139 -6.21 -25.65 9.76
C PRO A 139 -7.53 -24.93 9.42
N ALA A 140 -8.63 -25.31 10.07
CA ALA A 140 -9.93 -24.69 9.89
C ALA A 140 -9.98 -23.24 10.45
N GLU A 141 -9.39 -23.02 11.62
CA GLU A 141 -9.29 -21.68 12.22
C GLU A 141 -8.37 -20.76 11.41
N MET A 142 -7.25 -21.28 10.93
CA MET A 142 -6.35 -20.56 10.02
C MET A 142 -7.07 -20.14 8.74
N ALA A 143 -7.79 -21.07 8.10
CA ALA A 143 -8.54 -20.78 6.88
C ALA A 143 -9.56 -19.67 7.11
N LYS A 144 -10.35 -19.77 8.19
CA LYS A 144 -11.34 -18.75 8.57
C LYS A 144 -10.69 -17.39 8.89
N ALA A 145 -9.54 -17.38 9.56
CA ALA A 145 -8.82 -16.15 9.86
C ALA A 145 -8.27 -15.47 8.60
N MET A 146 -7.86 -16.24 7.60
CA MET A 146 -7.34 -15.74 6.32
C MET A 146 -8.42 -15.21 5.37
N GLU A 147 -9.70 -15.47 5.64
CA GLU A 147 -10.81 -14.84 4.91
C GLU A 147 -10.95 -13.34 5.22
N PHE A 148 -10.34 -12.85 6.31
CA PHE A 148 -10.34 -11.44 6.65
C PHE A 148 -9.69 -10.61 5.54
N ARG A 149 -10.48 -9.72 4.95
CA ARG A 149 -10.00 -8.74 3.97
C ARG A 149 -9.89 -7.38 4.65
N PRO A 150 -8.68 -6.86 4.90
CA PRO A 150 -8.51 -5.55 5.54
C PRO A 150 -9.16 -4.42 4.74
N ASP A 151 -9.26 -4.58 3.42
CA ASP A 151 -9.88 -3.63 2.49
C ASP A 151 -11.35 -3.92 2.19
N ALA A 152 -11.95 -4.97 2.79
CA ALA A 152 -13.38 -5.19 2.61
C ALA A 152 -14.13 -4.02 3.26
N PRO A 153 -15.06 -3.37 2.53
CA PRO A 153 -15.92 -2.38 3.14
C PRO A 153 -16.71 -3.03 4.29
N PRO A 154 -16.99 -2.30 5.39
CA PRO A 154 -18.01 -2.73 6.33
C PRO A 154 -19.26 -3.10 5.54
N THR A 155 -19.86 -4.26 5.81
CA THR A 155 -21.10 -4.68 5.16
C THR A 155 -22.13 -3.56 5.23
N GLY A 156 -22.50 -3.00 4.07
CA GLY A 156 -23.52 -1.96 3.95
C GLY A 156 -23.05 -0.54 3.60
N LEU A 157 -21.74 -0.25 3.52
CA LEU A 157 -21.26 1.07 3.09
C LEU A 157 -20.17 0.93 2.03
N MET A 158 -20.55 1.03 0.75
CA MET A 158 -19.59 1.34 -0.31
C MET A 158 -19.08 2.76 -0.09
N LYS A 159 -18.02 2.91 0.72
CA LYS A 159 -17.32 4.18 0.83
C LYS A 159 -16.71 4.44 -0.55
N ARG A 160 -17.23 5.48 -1.23
CA ARG A 160 -16.63 6.03 -2.45
C ARG A 160 -15.15 6.20 -2.13
N GLN A 161 -14.26 5.44 -2.80
CA GLN A 161 -12.84 5.67 -2.66
C GLN A 161 -12.59 7.13 -3.03
N THR A 162 -12.27 7.95 -2.02
CA THR A 162 -11.80 9.30 -2.24
C THR A 162 -10.44 9.15 -2.90
N VAL A 163 -10.41 9.27 -4.23
CA VAL A 163 -9.16 9.39 -4.98
C VAL A 163 -8.54 10.72 -4.56
N ALA A 164 -7.73 10.68 -3.52
CA ALA A 164 -6.93 11.80 -3.08
C ALA A 164 -5.78 11.96 -4.09
N LEU A 165 -5.84 13.04 -4.89
CA LEU A 165 -4.71 13.40 -5.74
C LEU A 165 -3.58 13.91 -4.85
N ARG A 166 -2.55 13.09 -4.66
CA ARG A 166 -1.35 13.46 -3.91
C ARG A 166 -0.27 13.99 -4.82
N ARG A 167 0.52 14.93 -4.33
CA ARG A 167 1.68 15.48 -5.05
C ARG A 167 2.85 14.51 -5.00
N LEU A 168 3.73 14.55 -6.01
CA LEU A 168 5.01 13.84 -5.95
C LEU A 168 5.87 14.42 -4.84
N THR A 169 6.54 13.55 -4.06
CA THR A 169 7.56 14.01 -3.13
C THR A 169 8.76 14.63 -3.85
N ASN A 170 9.62 15.39 -3.17
CA ASN A 170 10.81 16.00 -3.78
C ASN A 170 11.74 14.92 -4.40
N SER A 171 11.91 13.78 -3.72
CA SER A 171 12.66 12.64 -4.25
C SER A 171 11.97 11.95 -5.43
N GLN A 172 10.64 11.81 -5.38
CA GLN A 172 9.86 11.24 -6.48
C GLN A 172 9.87 12.15 -7.71
N TYR A 173 9.83 13.48 -7.51
CA TYR A 173 9.98 14.46 -8.58
C TYR A 173 11.35 14.35 -9.23
N ASN A 174 12.44 14.32 -8.45
CA ASN A 174 13.80 14.14 -8.97
C ASN A 174 13.92 12.87 -9.83
N ASN A 175 13.39 11.74 -9.33
CA ASN A 175 13.42 10.47 -10.06
C ASN A 175 12.59 10.54 -11.35
N THR A 176 11.40 11.12 -11.28
CA THR A 176 10.50 11.24 -12.44
C THR A 176 11.09 12.12 -13.53
N ILE A 177 11.69 13.25 -13.17
CA ILE A 177 12.37 14.13 -14.12
C ILE A 177 13.58 13.42 -14.75
N GLY A 178 14.37 12.71 -13.95
CA GLY A 178 15.46 11.88 -14.48
C GLY A 178 14.95 10.87 -15.50
N ASP A 179 13.90 10.12 -15.18
CA ASP A 179 13.33 9.13 -16.08
C ASP A 179 12.74 9.74 -17.37
N LEU A 180 12.24 10.99 -17.32
CA LEU A 180 11.64 11.68 -18.46
C LEU A 180 12.65 12.34 -19.39
N LEU A 181 13.69 12.96 -18.84
CA LEU A 181 14.56 13.87 -19.57
C LEU A 181 15.98 13.32 -19.81
N SER A 182 16.42 12.34 -19.02
CA SER A 182 17.74 11.71 -19.24
C SER A 182 17.74 10.81 -20.48
N GLU A 183 18.87 10.76 -21.17
CA GLU A 183 19.13 9.71 -22.14
C GLU A 183 19.20 8.36 -21.40
N ARG A 184 18.74 7.28 -22.04
CA ARG A 184 18.73 5.95 -21.39
C ARG A 184 20.13 5.58 -20.93
N GLY A 185 20.28 5.32 -19.64
CA GLY A 185 21.56 4.89 -19.05
C GLY A 185 22.48 6.01 -18.60
N THR A 186 22.17 7.29 -18.88
CA THR A 186 22.97 8.44 -18.42
C THR A 186 22.18 9.24 -17.38
N ARG A 187 22.07 8.68 -16.17
CA ARG A 187 21.44 9.38 -15.02
C ARG A 187 22.28 10.57 -14.53
N GLN A 188 23.50 10.74 -15.04
CA GLN A 188 24.38 11.87 -14.80
C GLN A 188 23.93 13.09 -15.62
N SER A 189 23.21 14.02 -14.98
CA SER A 189 23.33 15.49 -15.21
C SER A 189 22.16 16.30 -14.63
N ILE A 190 21.02 15.68 -14.31
CA ILE A 190 19.93 16.41 -13.64
C ILE A 190 20.18 16.39 -12.13
N GLN A 191 21.05 17.29 -11.66
CA GLN A 191 21.32 17.47 -10.24
C GLN A 191 20.04 17.91 -9.53
N SER A 192 19.46 16.99 -8.72
CA SER A 192 18.39 17.18 -7.74
C SER A 192 17.54 18.46 -7.92
N PRO A 193 16.68 18.53 -8.95
CA PRO A 193 15.97 19.77 -9.31
C PRO A 193 15.01 20.26 -8.22
N ALA A 194 14.54 19.37 -7.35
CA ALA A 194 13.73 19.68 -6.18
C ALA A 194 14.55 20.13 -4.95
N SER A 195 15.87 20.34 -5.07
CA SER A 195 16.72 20.82 -3.96
C SER A 195 16.33 22.22 -3.46
N GLN A 196 15.74 23.03 -4.33
CA GLN A 196 15.27 24.39 -4.02
C GLN A 196 13.76 24.43 -3.69
N PHE A 197 13.10 23.27 -3.63
CA PHE A 197 11.67 23.24 -3.29
C PHE A 197 11.51 23.43 -1.79
N PRO A 198 10.36 23.93 -1.32
CA PRO A 198 10.04 23.91 0.10
C PRO A 198 10.24 22.49 0.67
N GLN A 199 10.74 22.44 1.90
CA GLN A 199 10.87 21.16 2.59
C GLN A 199 9.50 20.56 2.84
N GLU A 200 9.44 19.24 2.77
CA GLU A 200 8.18 18.51 2.95
C GLU A 200 7.92 18.33 4.43
N ASP A 201 6.71 18.67 4.85
CA ASP A 201 6.28 18.46 6.23
C ASP A 201 6.27 16.96 6.55
N PHE A 202 6.75 16.65 7.73
CA PHE A 202 6.73 15.29 8.26
C PHE A 202 5.48 15.11 9.09
N VAL A 203 4.52 14.33 8.58
CA VAL A 203 3.46 13.79 9.43
C VAL A 203 3.91 12.41 9.89
N ASN A 204 4.03 12.21 11.19
CA ASN A 204 4.42 10.93 11.81
C ASN A 204 5.74 10.34 11.27
N GLY A 205 6.69 11.19 10.86
CA GLY A 205 7.99 10.77 10.31
C GLY A 205 8.03 10.52 8.81
N PHE A 206 6.96 10.83 8.06
CA PHE A 206 6.87 10.61 6.61
C PHE A 206 6.44 11.85 5.83
N ARG A 207 6.93 11.96 4.58
CA ARG A 207 6.74 13.11 3.68
C ARG A 207 5.66 12.89 2.60
N ASN A 208 5.02 11.73 2.58
CA ASN A 208 4.12 11.29 1.51
C ASN A 208 2.63 11.23 1.92
N GLN A 209 2.28 11.77 3.08
CA GLN A 209 0.92 11.74 3.62
C GLN A 209 0.06 12.83 2.97
N TYR A 210 -1.09 12.45 2.43
CA TYR A 210 -2.00 13.37 1.73
C TYR A 210 -2.41 14.59 2.57
N GLU A 211 -2.57 14.38 3.88
CA GLU A 211 -3.00 15.38 4.87
C GLU A 211 -2.03 16.58 5.02
N ALA A 212 -0.76 16.41 4.64
CA ALA A 212 0.26 17.47 4.72
C ALA A 212 0.89 17.85 3.37
N GLN A 213 0.34 17.39 2.25
CA GLN A 213 0.84 17.74 0.92
C GLN A 213 0.10 18.93 0.30
N ASN A 214 -0.06 20.02 1.06
CA ASN A 214 -0.64 21.24 0.53
C ASN A 214 0.27 21.87 -0.54
N LEU A 215 -0.33 22.24 -1.67
CA LEU A 215 0.36 22.91 -2.77
C LEU A 215 0.28 24.43 -2.56
N SER A 216 1.29 25.01 -1.92
CA SER A 216 1.36 26.47 -1.73
C SER A 216 1.84 27.20 -2.99
N PRO A 217 1.60 28.51 -3.14
CA PRO A 217 2.08 29.29 -4.29
C PRO A 217 3.57 29.12 -4.56
N ILE A 218 4.40 29.10 -3.51
CA ILE A 218 5.85 28.91 -3.64
C ILE A 218 6.22 27.53 -4.21
N HIS A 219 5.40 26.49 -4.00
CA HIS A 219 5.60 25.20 -4.68
C HIS A 219 5.30 25.31 -6.17
N LEU A 220 4.22 25.99 -6.56
CA LEU A 220 3.85 26.19 -7.96
C LEU A 220 4.96 26.91 -8.72
N ASP A 221 5.50 27.98 -8.13
CA ASP A 221 6.64 28.73 -8.70
C ASP A 221 7.87 27.85 -8.82
N ALA A 222 8.18 27.05 -7.80
CA ALA A 222 9.31 26.13 -7.82
C ALA A 222 9.17 25.06 -8.92
N TYR A 223 7.97 24.51 -9.14
CA TYR A 223 7.71 23.58 -10.25
C TYR A 223 7.85 24.23 -11.62
N ALA A 224 7.29 25.43 -11.80
CA ALA A 224 7.39 26.18 -13.05
C ALA A 224 8.86 26.50 -13.39
N ASN A 225 9.59 27.06 -12.41
CA ASN A 225 11.00 27.43 -12.57
C ASN A 225 11.88 26.20 -12.85
N SER A 226 11.65 25.10 -12.13
CA SER A 226 12.36 23.83 -12.37
C SER A 226 12.11 23.32 -13.79
N ALA A 227 10.84 23.26 -14.22
CA ALA A 227 10.48 22.79 -15.54
C ALA A 227 11.14 23.64 -16.64
N ALA A 228 11.01 24.96 -16.57
CA ALA A 228 11.59 25.88 -17.56
C ALA A 228 13.11 25.74 -17.65
N ARG A 229 13.80 25.66 -16.51
CA ARG A 229 15.26 25.49 -16.45
C ARG A 229 15.70 24.17 -17.09
N LEU A 230 15.04 23.07 -16.72
CA LEU A 230 15.38 21.73 -17.19
C LEU A 230 15.11 21.54 -18.68
N THR A 231 14.00 22.07 -19.19
CA THR A 231 13.70 21.99 -20.62
C THR A 231 14.62 22.88 -21.44
N THR A 232 14.93 24.08 -20.96
CA THR A 232 15.93 24.96 -21.59
C THR A 232 17.28 24.27 -21.68
N ALA A 233 17.70 23.58 -20.61
CA ALA A 233 18.94 22.81 -20.62
C ALA A 233 18.88 21.63 -21.61
N ALA A 234 17.78 20.86 -21.61
CA ALA A 234 17.62 19.69 -22.47
C ALA A 234 17.57 20.03 -23.97
N PHE A 235 17.09 21.22 -24.33
CA PHE A 235 16.98 21.70 -25.72
C PHE A 235 18.09 22.68 -26.12
N ARG A 236 19.07 22.95 -25.25
CA ARG A 236 20.15 23.93 -25.49
C ARG A 236 20.90 23.68 -26.81
N ASN A 237 21.07 22.42 -27.19
CA ASN A 237 21.80 22.00 -28.38
C ASN A 237 20.85 21.61 -29.55
N GLY A 238 19.61 22.12 -29.55
CA GLY A 238 18.60 21.81 -30.56
C GLY A 238 17.68 20.67 -30.15
N LEU A 239 17.21 19.87 -31.12
CA LEU A 239 16.23 18.80 -30.88
C LEU A 239 16.89 17.56 -30.25
N PRO A 240 16.57 17.22 -28.99
CA PRO A 240 17.15 16.04 -28.34
C PRO A 240 16.65 14.74 -28.99
N GLN A 241 17.58 13.99 -29.59
CA GLN A 241 17.27 12.75 -30.31
C GLN A 241 16.58 11.70 -29.42
N HIS A 242 16.96 11.62 -28.14
CA HIS A 242 16.37 10.67 -27.19
C HIS A 242 14.93 11.01 -26.78
N LEU A 243 14.50 12.27 -26.92
CA LEU A 243 13.13 12.68 -26.62
C LEU A 243 12.24 12.64 -27.87
N ILE A 244 12.76 13.09 -29.02
CA ILE A 244 11.96 13.27 -30.25
C ILE A 244 12.06 12.04 -31.17
N GLY A 245 13.28 11.54 -31.41
CA GLY A 245 13.54 10.31 -32.19
C GLY A 245 13.15 10.35 -33.67
N CYS A 246 12.79 11.51 -34.22
CA CYS A 246 12.34 11.65 -35.61
C CYS A 246 12.68 13.01 -36.23
N ARG A 247 12.66 13.09 -37.56
CA ARG A 247 12.87 14.33 -38.32
C ARG A 247 11.63 15.25 -38.23
N PRO A 248 11.81 16.57 -38.10
CA PRO A 248 10.71 17.54 -38.02
C PRO A 248 9.67 17.37 -39.12
N SER A 249 8.46 17.04 -38.73
CA SER A 249 7.31 16.84 -39.61
C SER A 249 6.02 16.76 -38.79
N VAL A 250 4.87 16.87 -39.46
CA VAL A 250 3.56 16.70 -38.82
C VAL A 250 3.42 15.31 -38.17
N PRO A 251 3.75 14.19 -38.83
CA PRO A 251 3.72 12.86 -38.20
C PRO A 251 4.70 12.72 -37.02
N CYS A 252 5.87 13.35 -37.10
CA CYS A 252 6.85 13.35 -36.01
C CYS A 252 6.32 14.08 -34.77
N ARG A 253 5.72 15.26 -34.93
CA ARG A 253 5.05 15.99 -33.83
C ARG A 253 4.05 15.10 -33.10
N ASP A 254 3.16 14.45 -33.85
CA ASP A 254 2.06 13.68 -33.26
C ASP A 254 2.59 12.44 -32.53
N THR A 255 3.59 11.77 -33.11
CA THR A 255 4.27 10.62 -32.50
C THR A 255 5.00 11.03 -31.22
N PHE A 256 5.73 12.14 -31.26
CA PHE A 256 6.41 12.72 -30.10
C PHE A 256 5.42 13.05 -28.98
N LEU A 257 4.36 13.81 -29.27
CA LEU A 257 3.37 14.22 -28.27
C LEU A 257 2.70 13.02 -27.59
N ARG A 258 2.37 11.96 -28.35
CA ARG A 258 1.78 10.74 -27.79
C ARG A 258 2.78 9.97 -26.93
N THR A 259 4.01 9.79 -27.42
CA THR A 259 5.03 8.98 -26.75
C THR A 259 5.52 9.67 -25.47
N PHE A 260 5.83 10.96 -25.56
CA PHE A 260 6.25 11.75 -24.41
C PHE A 260 5.09 11.93 -23.43
N GLY A 261 3.88 12.23 -23.92
CA GLY A 261 2.67 12.31 -23.12
C GLY A 261 2.38 11.02 -22.35
N GLN A 262 2.53 9.85 -22.98
CA GLN A 262 2.34 8.56 -22.31
C GLN A 262 3.31 8.34 -21.15
N LYS A 263 4.57 8.75 -21.31
CA LYS A 263 5.56 8.67 -20.23
C LYS A 263 5.24 9.65 -19.11
N ALA A 264 4.86 10.88 -19.45
CA ALA A 264 4.55 11.93 -18.49
C ALA A 264 3.28 11.61 -17.68
N PHE A 265 2.17 11.30 -18.35
CA PHE A 265 0.89 10.97 -17.71
C PHE A 265 0.82 9.55 -17.14
N ARG A 266 1.81 8.71 -17.47
CA ARG A 266 1.78 7.26 -17.21
C ARG A 266 0.55 6.56 -17.79
N ARG A 267 -0.13 7.19 -18.76
CA ARG A 267 -1.26 6.69 -19.55
C ARG A 267 -1.30 7.39 -20.91
N PRO A 268 -1.97 6.84 -21.94
CA PRO A 268 -2.21 7.56 -23.17
C PRO A 268 -2.91 8.90 -22.90
N LEU A 269 -2.54 9.93 -23.66
CA LEU A 269 -3.28 11.20 -23.68
C LEU A 269 -4.70 10.94 -24.20
N ASP A 270 -5.68 11.54 -23.55
CA ASP A 270 -7.02 11.61 -24.14
C ASP A 270 -7.05 12.59 -25.32
N ALA A 271 -8.13 12.58 -26.10
CA ALA A 271 -8.26 13.41 -27.30
C ALA A 271 -8.16 14.92 -26.98
N GLY A 272 -8.71 15.35 -25.84
CA GLY A 272 -8.66 16.75 -25.42
C GLY A 272 -7.27 17.17 -24.95
N GLU A 273 -6.57 16.30 -24.21
CA GLU A 273 -5.18 16.52 -23.81
C GLU A 273 -4.26 16.62 -25.03
N PHE A 274 -4.36 15.66 -25.95
CA PHE A 274 -3.58 15.66 -27.17
C PHE A 274 -3.80 16.95 -27.98
N ALA A 275 -5.07 17.35 -28.19
CA ALA A 275 -5.41 18.58 -28.90
C ALA A 275 -4.85 19.83 -28.22
N ARG A 276 -4.87 19.90 -26.88
CA ARG A 276 -4.29 21.02 -26.12
C ARG A 276 -2.79 21.14 -26.35
N TYR A 277 -2.05 20.05 -26.26
CA TYR A 277 -0.59 20.06 -26.47
C TYR A 277 -0.22 20.29 -27.94
N GLN A 278 -1.01 19.77 -28.88
CA GLN A 278 -0.85 20.05 -30.31
C GLN A 278 -1.04 21.55 -30.61
N LYS A 279 -2.09 22.17 -30.05
CA LYS A 279 -2.32 23.62 -30.18
C LYS A 279 -1.18 24.44 -29.58
N LEU A 280 -0.66 24.01 -28.42
CA LEU A 280 0.45 24.67 -27.76
C LEU A 280 1.75 24.58 -28.58
N PHE A 281 2.03 23.42 -29.17
CA PHE A 281 3.15 23.19 -30.09
C PHE A 281 3.06 24.13 -31.30
N LEU A 282 1.89 24.21 -31.93
CA LEU A 282 1.66 24.99 -33.16
C LEU A 282 1.74 26.50 -32.98
N LYS A 283 1.64 27.00 -31.75
CA LYS A 283 1.81 28.44 -31.43
C LYS A 283 3.26 28.89 -31.41
N GLN A 284 4.22 27.97 -31.50
CA GLN A 284 5.63 28.28 -31.37
C GLN A 284 6.28 28.61 -32.72
N PRO A 285 7.34 29.44 -32.73
CA PRO A 285 7.93 29.95 -33.98
C PRO A 285 8.66 28.89 -34.80
N ASN A 286 9.07 27.77 -34.19
CA ASN A 286 9.77 26.69 -34.88
C ASN A 286 9.53 25.34 -34.19
N PHE A 287 9.96 24.24 -34.82
CA PHE A 287 9.73 22.89 -34.32
C PHE A 287 10.43 22.62 -32.97
N THR A 288 11.60 23.21 -32.73
CA THR A 288 12.35 23.07 -31.47
C THR A 288 11.57 23.68 -30.31
N GLU A 289 11.12 24.92 -30.45
CA GLU A 289 10.27 25.59 -29.46
C GLU A 289 8.92 24.88 -29.32
N GLY A 290 8.35 24.44 -30.45
CA GLY A 290 7.15 23.63 -30.50
C GLY A 290 7.26 22.35 -29.66
N ALA A 291 8.41 21.68 -29.70
CA ALA A 291 8.67 20.47 -28.93
C ALA A 291 9.04 20.76 -27.46
N ARG A 292 9.76 21.85 -27.19
CA ARG A 292 10.20 22.23 -25.84
C ARG A 292 9.04 22.59 -24.91
N ILE A 293 8.08 23.38 -25.40
CA ILE A 293 6.99 23.91 -24.58
C ILE A 293 6.07 22.79 -24.01
N PRO A 294 5.64 21.77 -24.76
CA PRO A 294 4.91 20.64 -24.21
C PRO A 294 5.69 19.87 -23.15
N VAL A 295 7.01 19.69 -23.30
CA VAL A 295 7.86 19.06 -22.27
C VAL A 295 7.84 19.88 -20.98
N GLU A 296 7.92 21.20 -21.09
CA GLU A 296 7.91 22.13 -19.95
C GLU A 296 6.55 22.14 -19.25
N ALA A 297 5.47 22.24 -20.03
CA ALA A 297 4.11 22.22 -19.53
C ALA A 297 3.73 20.89 -18.86
N LEU A 298 4.36 19.79 -19.27
CA LEU A 298 4.19 18.48 -18.63
C LEU A 298 5.05 18.35 -17.37
N GLY A 299 6.27 18.86 -17.39
CA GLY A 299 7.20 18.83 -16.25
C GLY A 299 6.80 19.73 -15.08
N SER A 300 5.97 20.75 -15.32
CA SER A 300 5.44 21.66 -14.29
C SER A 300 4.14 21.18 -13.63
N ARG A 301 3.46 20.16 -14.19
CA ARG A 301 2.17 19.69 -13.69
C ARG A 301 2.31 18.51 -12.74
N GLN A 302 2.14 18.79 -11.46
CA GLN A 302 1.98 17.80 -10.39
C GLN A 302 0.91 16.74 -10.69
N SER A 303 -0.25 17.17 -11.21
CA SER A 303 -1.39 16.30 -11.53
C SER A 303 -1.08 15.26 -12.60
N THR A 304 -0.15 15.55 -13.51
CA THR A 304 0.27 14.66 -14.60
C THR A 304 1.01 13.43 -14.06
N PHE A 305 1.65 13.55 -12.91
CA PHE A 305 2.45 12.47 -12.32
C PHE A 305 1.77 11.72 -11.16
N VAL A 306 0.53 12.08 -10.85
CA VAL A 306 -0.19 11.45 -9.74
C VAL A 306 -0.47 10.01 -10.09
N ARG A 307 0.06 9.11 -9.27
CA ARG A 307 -0.22 7.68 -9.32
C ARG A 307 -1.68 7.47 -8.90
N ALA A 308 -2.60 7.50 -9.86
CA ALA A 308 -3.95 6.99 -9.65
C ALA A 308 -3.82 5.47 -9.37
N LEU A 309 -3.80 5.10 -8.10
CA LEU A 309 -3.99 3.72 -7.67
C LEU A 309 -5.45 3.37 -7.96
N GLY A 310 -5.67 2.76 -9.11
CA GLY A 310 -6.98 2.27 -9.51
C GLY A 310 -7.11 2.20 -11.02
N PHE A 311 -6.56 1.16 -11.64
CA PHE A 311 -7.26 0.41 -12.70
C PHE A 311 -6.50 -0.88 -13.01
N HIS A 312 -7.27 -1.98 -13.04
CA HIS A 312 -6.82 -3.34 -13.37
C HIS A 312 -6.12 -3.40 -14.73
N ALA A 313 -4.83 -3.71 -14.74
CA ALA A 313 -4.22 -4.34 -15.91
C ALA A 313 -4.48 -5.84 -15.82
N ARG A 314 -5.43 -6.32 -16.64
CA ARG A 314 -5.73 -7.75 -16.81
C ARG A 314 -4.42 -8.50 -17.10
N CYS A 315 -4.07 -9.46 -16.24
CA CYS A 315 -3.10 -10.49 -16.57
C CYS A 315 -3.58 -11.21 -17.83
N ARG A 316 -2.96 -10.92 -18.98
CA ARG A 316 -3.03 -11.82 -20.13
C ARG A 316 -2.19 -13.03 -19.77
N THR A 317 -2.86 -14.12 -19.47
CA THR A 317 -2.32 -15.47 -19.56
C THR A 317 -1.82 -15.69 -20.99
N VAL A 318 -0.50 -15.77 -21.18
CA VAL A 318 0.06 -16.41 -22.38
C VAL A 318 0.20 -17.89 -22.03
N ARG A 319 -0.74 -18.67 -22.55
CA ARG A 319 -0.70 -20.13 -22.55
C ARG A 319 -0.06 -20.58 -23.87
N SER A 320 1.02 -21.34 -23.71
CA SER A 320 1.65 -22.35 -24.58
C SER A 320 2.02 -22.03 -26.04
N ARG A 321 3.20 -22.52 -26.45
CA ARG A 321 3.33 -23.78 -27.20
C ARG A 321 4.81 -24.18 -27.35
N SER A 322 5.03 -25.48 -27.14
CA SER A 322 6.09 -26.38 -27.65
C SER A 322 7.55 -25.96 -27.54
#